data_AF-A0A6I0ETX6-F1
#
_entry.id   AF-A0A6I0ETX6-F1
#
_cell.length_a   1.000
_cell.length_b   1.000
_cell.length_c   1.000
_cell.angle_alpha   90.00
_cell.angle_beta   90.00
_cell.angle_gamma   90.00
#
_symmetry.space_group_name_H-M   'P 1'
#
loop_
_entity.id
_entity.type
_entity.pdbx_description
1 polymer ?
#
loop_
_entity_poly.entity_id
_entity_poly.type
_entity_poly.pdbx_seq_one_letter_code
_entity_poly.pdbx_strand_id
1 'polypeptide(L)'
;MKKIGLTILLCWIAVALIFLNNHSFSKKTIEEIRKITIMIEKKDGEVIPIQVELADRPEKHNLGLAGRDSLSYSEGMLFVFQQHSVEGFWMKTQ
;
A
#
# COMPACT_ATOMS: atom_id res chain seq x y z
N MET A 1 2.63 4.82 52.43
CA MET A 1 1.77 3.95 51.59
C MET A 1 1.17 4.66 50.39
N LYS A 2 0.62 5.89 50.51
CA LYS A 2 -0.01 6.63 49.39
C LYS A 2 0.95 7.01 48.24
N LYS A 3 2.22 7.29 48.52
CA LYS A 3 3.21 7.77 47.52
C LYS A 3 3.68 6.67 46.54
N ILE A 4 3.84 5.43 47.00
CA ILE A 4 4.26 4.30 46.16
C ILE A 4 3.16 3.89 45.16
N GLY A 5 1.89 3.95 45.58
CA GLY A 5 0.78 3.73 44.66
C GLY A 5 0.71 4.77 43.54
N LEU A 6 1.00 6.04 43.87
CA LEU A 6 0.99 7.14 42.91
C LEU A 6 2.13 7.03 41.88
N THR A 7 3.32 6.60 42.30
CA THR A 7 4.47 6.41 41.38
C THR A 7 4.25 5.24 40.43
N ILE A 8 3.66 4.14 40.91
CA ILE A 8 3.33 2.99 40.06
C ILE A 8 2.27 3.36 39.03
N LEU A 9 1.24 4.13 39.45
CA LEU A 9 0.20 4.63 38.55
C LEU A 9 0.78 5.55 37.46
N LEU A 10 1.69 6.46 37.82
CA LEU A 10 2.40 7.33 36.86
C LEU A 10 3.23 6.53 35.85
N CYS A 11 3.91 5.46 36.28
CA CYS A 11 4.64 4.57 35.38
C CYS A 11 3.70 3.82 34.42
N TRP A 12 2.54 3.34 34.90
CA TRP A 12 1.55 2.69 34.03
C TRP A 12 0.97 3.66 33.00
N ILE A 13 0.71 4.90 33.39
CA ILE A 13 0.27 5.96 32.46
C ILE A 13 1.36 6.25 31.43
N ALA A 14 2.64 6.35 31.83
CA ALA A 14 3.74 6.55 30.90
C ALA A 14 3.91 5.38 29.93
N VAL A 15 3.81 4.14 30.41
CA VAL A 15 3.86 2.93 29.56
C VAL A 15 2.67 2.87 28.60
N ALA A 16 1.45 3.20 29.07
CA ALA A 16 0.27 3.28 28.22
C ALA A 16 0.39 4.38 27.16
N LEU A 17 0.95 5.55 27.50
CA LEU A 17 1.23 6.63 26.56
C LEU A 17 2.26 6.21 25.48
N ILE A 18 3.28 5.45 25.86
CA ILE A 18 4.26 4.87 24.92
C ILE A 18 3.56 3.87 23.97
N PHE A 19 2.69 3.02 24.49
CA PHE A 19 1.93 2.05 23.69
C PHE A 19 0.91 2.72 22.76
N LEU A 20 0.26 3.80 23.19
CA LEU A 20 -0.67 4.58 22.37
C LEU A 20 0.04 5.26 21.19
N ASN A 21 1.26 5.78 21.39
CA ASN A 21 2.07 6.34 20.30
C ASN A 21 2.52 5.28 19.28
N ASN A 22 2.79 4.05 19.74
CA ASN A 22 3.21 2.95 18.88
C ASN A 22 2.07 2.29 18.09
N HIS A 23 0.80 2.56 18.42
CA HIS A 23 -0.34 2.04 17.67
C HIS A 23 -0.48 2.67 16.27
N SER A 24 0.29 3.70 15.94
CA SER A 24 0.32 4.30 14.60
C SER A 24 0.98 3.43 13.53
N PHE A 25 1.46 2.21 13.85
CA PHE A 25 2.18 1.36 12.91
C PHE A 25 1.30 0.71 11.82
N SER A 26 -0.02 0.60 12.01
CA SER A 26 -0.90 -0.07 11.03
C SER A 26 -1.51 0.89 9.98
N LYS A 27 -1.41 2.21 10.18
CA LYS A 27 -1.91 3.24 9.25
C LYS A 27 -0.81 4.02 8.53
N LYS A 28 0.41 3.51 8.54
CA LYS A 28 1.50 4.09 7.76
C LYS A 28 1.27 3.67 6.30
N THR A 29 0.48 4.49 5.60
CA THR A 29 0.76 4.95 4.25
C THR A 29 1.45 3.90 3.40
N ILE A 30 0.70 3.18 2.57
CA ILE A 30 1.27 2.78 1.29
C ILE A 30 1.75 4.10 0.70
N GLU A 31 3.07 4.30 0.65
CA GLU A 31 3.68 5.46 -0.01
C GLU A 31 2.91 5.72 -1.30
N GLU A 32 2.60 7.00 -1.56
CA GLU A 32 1.87 7.42 -2.76
C GLU A 32 2.38 6.61 -3.97
N ILE A 33 1.55 5.68 -4.45
CA ILE A 33 2.01 4.71 -5.43
C ILE A 33 2.38 5.51 -6.67
N ARG A 34 3.65 5.43 -7.08
CA ARG A 34 4.19 6.18 -8.21
C ARG A 34 3.30 5.96 -9.43
N LYS A 35 2.76 7.05 -9.97
CA LYS A 35 2.02 7.07 -11.23
C LYS A 35 2.94 7.45 -12.38
N ILE A 36 2.83 6.74 -13.50
CA ILE A 36 3.53 7.03 -14.75
C ILE A 36 2.55 6.88 -15.92
N THR A 37 2.86 7.50 -17.06
CA THR A 37 2.13 7.25 -18.30
C THR A 37 2.94 6.27 -19.15
N ILE A 38 2.31 5.16 -19.55
CA ILE A 38 2.86 4.23 -20.53
C ILE A 38 2.16 4.41 -21.86
N MET A 39 2.86 4.08 -22.94
CA MET A 39 2.33 4.15 -24.30
C MET A 39 2.17 2.72 -24.82
N ILE A 40 0.94 2.32 -25.14
CA ILE A 40 0.66 1.02 -25.76
C ILE A 40 0.49 1.26 -27.26
N GLU A 41 1.45 0.75 -28.03
CA GLU A 41 1.36 0.76 -29.49
C GLU A 41 0.57 -0.46 -29.97
N LYS A 42 -0.49 -0.19 -30.74
CA LYS A 42 -1.30 -1.22 -31.38
C LYS A 42 -0.69 -1.61 -32.72
N LYS A 43 -1.14 -2.75 -33.26
CA LYS A 43 -0.71 -3.27 -34.56
C LYS A 43 -0.98 -2.33 -35.75
N ASP A 44 -1.97 -1.45 -35.64
CA ASP A 44 -2.35 -0.45 -36.65
C ASP A 44 -1.54 0.86 -36.55
N GLY A 45 -0.61 0.95 -35.60
CA GLY A 45 0.24 2.13 -35.36
C GLY A 45 -0.42 3.20 -34.47
N GLU A 46 -1.65 2.98 -34.00
CA GLU A 46 -2.25 3.85 -32.98
C GLU A 46 -1.53 3.66 -31.64
N VAL A 47 -1.19 4.77 -30.98
CA VAL A 47 -0.53 4.78 -29.67
C VAL A 47 -1.50 5.27 -28.61
N ILE A 48 -1.81 4.40 -27.64
CA ILE A 48 -2.75 4.70 -26.56
C ILE A 48 -1.96 5.04 -25.28
N PRO A 49 -2.07 6.27 -24.75
CA PRO A 49 -1.51 6.62 -23.44
C PRO A 49 -2.40 6.07 -22.31
N ILE A 50 -1.79 5.35 -21.37
CA ILE A 50 -2.46 4.84 -20.16
C ILE A 50 -1.70 5.32 -18.93
N GLN A 51 -2.40 5.91 -17.96
CA GLN A 51 -1.81 6.23 -16.66
C GLN A 51 -1.81 4.98 -15.79
N VAL A 52 -0.64 4.58 -15.30
CA VAL A 52 -0.50 3.38 -14.47
C VAL A 52 0.17 3.68 -13.15
N GLU A 53 -0.32 3.04 -12.10
CA GLU A 53 0.38 2.94 -10.83
C GLU A 53 1.41 1.81 -10.86
N LEU A 54 2.62 2.07 -10.34
CA LEU A 54 3.70 1.10 -10.39
C LEU A 54 3.70 0.19 -9.17
N ALA A 55 3.38 -1.08 -9.40
CA ALA A 55 3.56 -2.15 -8.44
C ALA A 55 4.89 -2.86 -8.75
N ASP A 56 5.97 -2.36 -8.12
CA ASP A 56 7.36 -2.78 -8.34
C ASP A 56 7.96 -3.53 -7.13
N ARG A 57 7.14 -3.83 -6.13
CA ARG A 57 7.53 -4.51 -4.90
C ARG A 57 6.43 -5.48 -4.45
N PRO A 58 6.77 -6.55 -3.71
CA PRO A 58 5.81 -7.56 -3.27
C PRO A 58 4.61 -6.98 -2.51
N GLU A 59 4.81 -5.95 -1.70
CA GLU A 59 3.72 -5.32 -0.94
C GLU A 59 2.68 -4.67 -1.86
N LYS A 60 3.14 -4.04 -2.95
CA LYS A 60 2.27 -3.43 -3.96
C LYS A 60 1.62 -4.49 -4.86
N HIS A 61 2.33 -5.57 -5.17
CA HIS A 61 1.75 -6.71 -5.90
C HIS A 61 0.57 -7.32 -5.13
N ASN A 62 0.76 -7.53 -3.82
CA ASN A 62 -0.26 -8.11 -2.95
C ASN A 62 -1.48 -7.20 -2.76
N LEU A 63 -1.27 -5.88 -2.73
CA LEU A 63 -2.37 -4.91 -2.71
C LEU A 63 -3.18 -4.95 -4.01
N GLY A 64 -2.48 -4.92 -5.15
CA GLY A 64 -3.10 -4.79 -6.46
C GLY A 64 -4.07 -3.61 -6.53
N LEU A 65 -5.25 -3.86 -7.10
CA LEU A 65 -6.34 -2.88 -7.18
C LEU A 65 -7.39 -3.05 -6.06
N ALA A 66 -7.09 -3.82 -5.00
CA ALA A 66 -8.05 -4.09 -3.94
C ALA A 66 -8.46 -2.79 -3.21
N GLY A 67 -9.73 -2.71 -2.82
CA GLY A 67 -10.28 -1.56 -2.10
C GLY A 67 -10.56 -0.32 -2.96
N ARG A 68 -10.49 -0.44 -4.30
CA ARG A 68 -10.92 0.63 -5.22
C ARG A 68 -12.38 0.45 -5.60
N ASP A 69 -13.16 1.52 -5.49
CA ASP A 69 -14.56 1.53 -5.93
C ASP A 69 -14.68 1.62 -7.46
N SER A 70 -13.68 2.22 -8.11
CA SER A 70 -13.67 2.43 -9.56
C SER A 70 -12.24 2.56 -10.12
N LEU A 71 -12.09 2.34 -11.41
CA LEU A 71 -10.87 2.59 -12.18
C LEU A 71 -11.27 3.24 -13.51
N SER A 72 -10.64 4.36 -13.88
CA SER A 72 -10.92 5.03 -15.15
C SER A 72 -10.48 4.19 -16.35
N TYR A 73 -11.11 4.40 -17.51
CA TYR A 73 -10.81 3.67 -18.75
C TYR A 73 -9.34 3.81 -19.19
N SER A 74 -8.71 4.96 -18.93
CA SER A 74 -7.32 5.24 -19.26
C SER A 74 -6.37 5.12 -18.06
N GLU A 75 -6.79 4.40 -17.01
CA GLU A 75 -6.01 4.16 -15.80
C GLU A 75 -5.79 2.66 -15.55
N GLY A 76 -4.71 2.33 -14.83
CA GLY A 76 -4.41 0.96 -14.46
C GLY A 76 -3.29 0.83 -13.44
N MET A 77 -2.79 -0.39 -13.29
CA MET A 77 -1.62 -0.73 -12.49
C MET A 77 -0.67 -1.58 -13.32
N LEU A 78 0.61 -1.24 -13.27
CA LEU A 78 1.69 -1.98 -13.93
C LEU A 78 2.48 -2.77 -12.89
N PHE A 79 2.42 -4.09 -13.01
CA PHE A 79 3.17 -5.03 -12.18
C PHE A 79 4.54 -5.29 -12.81
N VAL A 80 5.61 -5.04 -12.05
CA VAL A 80 7.00 -5.20 -12.51
C VAL A 80 7.66 -6.33 -11.74
N PHE A 81 7.90 -7.44 -12.43
CA PHE A 81 8.62 -8.60 -11.89
C PHE A 81 10.08 -8.56 -12.32
N GLN A 82 10.99 -8.73 -11.36
CA GLN A 82 12.43 -8.70 -11.63
C GLN A 82 12.92 -9.95 -12.37
N GLN A 83 12.21 -11.06 -12.24
CA GLN A 83 12.54 -12.34 -12.85
C GLN A 83 11.43 -12.75 -13.78
N HIS A 84 11.80 -13.46 -14.85
CA HIS A 84 10.84 -14.02 -15.79
C HIS A 84 10.27 -15.33 -15.21
N SER A 85 9.16 -15.22 -14.50
CA SER A 85 8.45 -16.31 -13.85
C SER A 85 6.99 -16.34 -14.25
N VAL A 86 6.36 -17.51 -14.14
CA VAL A 86 4.90 -17.63 -14.28
C VAL A 86 4.28 -17.17 -12.97
N GLU A 87 3.65 -16.00 -13.00
CA GLU A 87 2.99 -15.40 -11.84
C GLU A 87 1.48 -15.63 -11.88
N GLY A 88 0.90 -15.97 -10.73
CA GLY A 88 -0.53 -16.14 -10.57
C GLY A 88 -1.20 -14.84 -10.11
N PHE A 89 -2.19 -14.36 -10.86
CA PHE A 89 -3.04 -13.25 -10.43
C PHE A 89 -4.35 -13.78 -9.85
N TRP A 90 -4.78 -13.18 -8.75
CA TRP A 90 -6.08 -13.45 -8.12
C TRP A 90 -6.83 -12.15 -7.84
N MET A 91 -8.15 -12.22 -7.86
CA MET A 91 -9.02 -11.08 -7.52
C MET A 91 -9.54 -11.27 -6.09
N LYS A 92 -8.66 -11.62 -5.15
CA LYS A 92 -9.05 -11.77 -3.76
C LYS A 92 -9.38 -10.40 -3.19
N THR A 93 -10.62 -10.23 -2.75
CA THR A 93 -11.00 -9.12 -1.89
C THR A 93 -10.55 -9.43 -0.46
N GLN A 94 -10.00 -8.44 0.24
CA GLN A 94 -9.81 -8.53 1.69
C GLN A 94 -11.15 -8.42 2.41
#